data_AF-A0A8T4YM08-F1
#
_entry.id   AF-A0A8T4YM08-F1
#
_cell.length_a   1.000
_cell.length_b   1.000
_cell.length_c   1.000
_cell.angle_alpha   90.00
_cell.angle_beta   90.00
_cell.angle_gamma   90.00
#
_symmetry.space_group_name_H-M   'P 1'
#
loop_
_entity.id
_entity.type
_entity.pdbx_description
1 polymer ?
#
loop_
_entity_poly.entity_id
_entity_poly.type
_entity_poly.pdbx_seq_one_letter_code
_entity_poly.pdbx_strand_id
1 'polypeptide(L)' 'MKKHIKELGKSFEEKVFNTETQVELIMKNVFGNPPILEVGSKIFSSEDLFHNDVLNEEKLKGAIDG' A
#
# COMPACT_ATOMS: atom_id res chain seq x y z
N MET A 1 -3.93 -7.27 6.93
CA MET A 1 -3.32 -5.97 6.56
C MET A 1 -3.27 -4.90 7.67
N LYS A 2 -4.37 -4.16 7.99
CA LYS A 2 -4.32 -3.00 8.92
C LYS A 2 -3.74 -3.31 10.30
N LYS A 3 -4.10 -4.47 10.87
CA LYS A 3 -3.56 -4.97 12.15
C LYS A 3 -2.04 -5.09 12.10
N HIS A 4 -1.52 -5.63 11.00
CA HIS A 4 -0.09 -5.86 10.80
C HIS A 4 0.70 -4.55 10.72
N ILE A 5 0.17 -3.53 10.03
CA ILE A 5 0.80 -2.21 9.96
C ILE A 5 0.84 -1.55 11.36
N LYS A 6 -0.23 -1.71 12.15
CA LYS A 6 -0.25 -1.26 13.55
C LYS A 6 0.75 -2.01 14.42
N GLU A 7 0.89 -3.33 14.23
CA GLU A 7 1.87 -4.17 14.94
C GLU A 7 3.31 -3.77 14.62
N LEU A 8 3.59 -3.30 13.40
CA LEU A 8 4.89 -2.73 13.01
C LEU A 8 5.18 -1.35 13.64
N GLY A 9 4.23 -0.77 14.37
CA GLY A 9 4.39 0.54 15.00
C GLY A 9 4.54 1.68 13.99
N LYS A 10 4.11 1.48 12.74
CA LYS A 10 4.21 2.48 11.68
C LYS A 10 2.92 3.27 11.57
N SER A 11 3.04 4.59 11.45
CA SER A 11 1.92 5.47 11.12
C SER A 11 1.50 5.21 9.67
N PHE A 12 0.19 5.11 9.45
CA PHE A 12 -0.38 5.05 8.11
C PHE A 12 -1.58 5.99 8.02
N GLU A 13 -1.80 6.53 6.82
CA GLU A 13 -3.00 7.28 6.47
C GLU A 13 -3.95 6.36 5.70
N GLU A 14 -5.23 6.41 6.04
CA GLU A 14 -6.27 5.70 5.32
C GLU A 14 -7.08 6.69 4.51
N LYS A 15 -7.06 6.54 3.18
CA LYS A 15 -7.91 7.29 2.26
C LYS A 15 -9.07 6.43 1.78
N VAL A 16 -10.26 7.03 1.70
CA VAL A 16 -11.44 6.37 1.13
C VAL A 16 -11.27 6.26 -0.38
N PHE A 17 -11.58 5.11 -0.96
CA PHE A 17 -11.52 4.91 -2.41
C PHE A 17 -12.71 5.59 -3.10
N ASN A 18 -12.61 6.91 -3.29
CA ASN A 18 -13.60 7.74 -3.99
C ASN A 18 -13.05 8.22 -5.35
N THR A 19 -13.86 8.99 -6.09
CA THR A 19 -13.46 9.54 -7.41
C THR A 19 -12.17 10.35 -7.35
N GLU A 20 -11.95 11.13 -6.30
CA GLU A 20 -10.75 11.95 -6.12
C GLU A 20 -9.50 11.08 -5.99
N THR A 21 -9.56 10.08 -5.11
CA THR A 21 -8.44 9.14 -4.90
C THR A 21 -8.19 8.26 -6.12
N GLN A 22 -9.24 7.90 -6.87
CA GLN A 22 -9.10 7.21 -8.15
C GLN A 22 -8.36 8.07 -9.18
N VAL A 23 -8.69 9.37 -9.29
CA VAL A 23 -7.98 10.29 -10.19
C VAL A 23 -6.52 10.44 -9.78
N GLU A 24 -6.22 10.58 -8.49
CA GLU A 24 -4.84 10.61 -7.97
C GLU A 24 -4.05 9.37 -8.39
N LEU A 25 -4.64 8.18 -8.24
CA LEU A 25 -4.00 6.91 -8.61
C LEU A 25 -3.76 6.79 -10.12
N ILE A 26 -4.73 7.20 -10.94
CA ILE A 26 -4.59 7.22 -12.40
C ILE A 26 -3.45 8.16 -12.81
N MET A 27 -3.35 9.35 -12.21
CA MET A 27 -2.25 10.29 -12.47
C MET A 27 -0.88 9.69 -12.10
N LYS A 28 -0.84 8.79 -11.11
CA LYS A 28 0.36 8.03 -10.72
C LYS A 28 0.59 6.75 -11.55
N ASN A 29 -0.14 6.55 -12.65
CA ASN A 29 -0.13 5.31 -13.47
C ASN A 29 -0.48 4.03 -12.68
N VAL A 30 -1.32 4.15 -11.66
CA VAL A 30 -1.77 3.00 -10.86
C VAL A 30 -3.18 2.61 -11.27
N PHE A 31 -3.27 1.41 -11.86
CA PHE A 31 -4.52 0.80 -12.29
C PHE A 31 -4.69 -0.52 -11.52
N GLY A 32 -5.35 -0.46 -10.37
CA GLY A 32 -5.55 -1.60 -9.49
C GLY A 32 -6.82 -1.46 -8.67
N ASN A 33 -7.29 -2.59 -8.14
CA ASN A 33 -8.42 -2.59 -7.23
C ASN A 33 -7.93 -2.35 -5.79
N PRO A 34 -8.70 -1.64 -4.96
CA PRO A 34 -8.39 -1.52 -3.54
C PRO A 34 -8.42 -2.90 -2.85
N PRO A 35 -7.62 -3.11 -1.79
CA PRO A 35 -6.75 -2.12 -1.15
C PRO A 35 -5.45 -1.88 -1.92
N ILE A 36 -5.10 -0.59 -2.07
CA ILE A 36 -3.83 -0.13 -2.63
C ILE A 36 -3.01 0.50 -1.49
N LEU A 37 -1.73 0.19 -1.46
CA LEU A 37 -0.80 0.63 -0.43
C LEU A 37 0.28 1.50 -1.07
N GLU A 38 0.48 2.69 -0.51
CA GLU A 38 1.58 3.58 -0.87
C GLU A 38 2.61 3.56 0.27
N VAL A 39 3.84 3.15 -0.04
CA VAL A 39 4.96 3.09 0.91
C VAL A 39 6.14 3.83 0.31
N GLY A 40 6.48 4.99 0.88
CA GLY A 40 7.49 5.88 0.30
C GLY A 40 7.06 6.34 -1.09
N SER A 41 7.90 6.13 -2.10
CA SER A 41 7.57 6.41 -3.51
C SER A 41 7.06 5.20 -4.29
N LYS A 42 6.83 4.05 -3.62
CA LYS A 42 6.36 2.83 -4.27
C LYS A 42 4.89 2.59 -3.95
N ILE A 43 4.17 2.08 -4.96
CA ILE A 43 2.77 1.70 -4.82
C ILE A 43 2.67 0.20 -5.04
N PHE A 44 1.97 -0.46 -4.12
CA PHE A 44 1.73 -1.89 -4.13
C PHE A 44 0.23 -2.16 -4.09
N SER A 45 -0.21 -3.17 -4.83
CA SER A 45 -1.52 -3.77 -4.55
C SER A 45 -1.45 -4.56 -3.24
N SER A 46 -2.60 -4.80 -2.62
CA SER A 46 -2.70 -5.70 -1.48
C SER A 46 -2.05 -7.06 -1.78
N GLU A 47 -2.30 -7.63 -2.95
CA GLU A 47 -1.82 -8.96 -3.36
C GLU A 47 -0.31 -8.97 -3.62
N ASP A 48 0.27 -7.82 -4.00
CA ASP A 48 1.71 -7.69 -4.19
C ASP A 48 2.50 -7.74 -2.89
N LEU A 49 1.96 -7.07 -1.86
CA LEU A 49 2.62 -6.89 -0.58
C LEU A 49 2.19 -7.92 0.47
N PHE A 50 1.01 -8.54 0.32
CA PHE A 50 0.51 -9.58 1.20
C PHE A 50 0.21 -10.85 0.40
N HIS A 51 0.80 -11.95 0.83
CA HIS A 51 0.53 -13.27 0.29
C HIS A 51 -0.15 -14.12 1.37
N ASN A 52 -1.41 -14.52 1.16
CA ASN A 52 -2.22 -15.25 2.15
C ASN A 52 -2.22 -14.56 3.54
N ASP A 53 -2.46 -13.25 3.59
CA ASP A 53 -2.38 -12.39 4.80
C ASP A 53 -1.00 -12.24 5.45
N VAL A 54 0.05 -12.86 4.90
CA VAL A 54 1.43 -12.68 5.34
C VAL A 54 2.06 -11.52 4.57
N LEU A 55 2.59 -10.53 5.29
CA LEU A 55 3.30 -9.40 4.70
C LEU A 55 4.66 -9.85 4.13
N ASN A 56 4.95 -9.42 2.91
CA ASN A 56 6.28 -9.56 2.32
C ASN A 56 7.18 -8.43 2.84
N GLU A 57 7.91 -8.71 3.92
CA GLU A 57 8.81 -7.75 4.56
C GLU A 57 9.97 -7.31 3.66
N GLU A 58 10.47 -8.16 2.76
CA GLU A 58 11.55 -7.80 1.83
C GLU A 58 11.12 -6.72 0.84
N LYS A 59 9.93 -6.87 0.24
CA LYS A 59 9.33 -5.85 -0.63
C LYS A 59 9.07 -4.55 0.13
N LEU A 60 8.53 -4.65 1.35
CA LEU A 60 8.26 -3.50 2.18
C LEU A 60 9.56 -2.76 2.54
N LYS A 61 10.57 -3.48 2.99
CA LYS A 61 11.87 -2.91 3.40
C LYS A 61 12.56 -2.23 2.22
N GLY A 62 12.57 -2.86 1.04
CA GLY A 62 13.07 -2.24 -0.18
C GLY A 62 12.28 -1.02 -0.67
N ALA A 63 11.09 -0.74 -0.11
CA ALA A 63 10.32 0.48 -0.36
C ALA A 63 10.59 1.58 0.67
N ILE A 64 11.01 1.23 1.88
CA ILE A 64 11.29 2.16 2.98
C ILE A 64 12.75 2.64 2.93
N ASP A 65 13.69 1.76 2.60
CA ASP A 65 15.13 2.06 2.54
C ASP A 65 15.59 2.65 1.18
N GLY A 66 14.66 2.82 0.23
CA GLY A 66 14.93 3.26 -1.15
C GLY A 66 14.64 4.73 -1.41
#